data_AF-A0A7V9PFF8-F1
#
_entry.id   AF-A0A7V9PFF8-F1
#
_cell.length_a   1.000
_cell.length_b   1.000
_cell.length_c   1.000
_cell.angle_alpha   90.00
_cell.angle_beta   90.00
_cell.angle_gamma   90.00
#
_symmetry.space_group_name_H-M   'P 1'
#
loop_
_entity.id
_entity.type
_entity.pdbx_description
1 polymer ?
#
loop_
_entity_poly.entity_id
_entity_poly.type
_entity_poly.pdbx_seq_one_letter_code
_entity_poly.pdbx_strand_id
1 'polypeptide(L)'
;MAEKQKIEIDVGLLEELRCRACEQSRTEGELLEEIVRRYLVLAPRRSDSFKEFFEKVERRQREEGVEPLSEDEAMELANEELHAMRRERREGR
;
A
#
# COMPACT_ATOMS: atom_id res chain seq x y z
N MET A 1 24.10 -21.55 -6.94
CA MET A 1 22.98 -21.78 -7.88
C MET A 1 21.76 -21.16 -7.26
N ALA A 2 21.24 -20.06 -7.80
CA ALA A 2 20.06 -19.39 -7.22
C ALA A 2 18.82 -20.28 -7.39
N GLU A 3 18.07 -20.51 -6.31
CA GLU A 3 16.79 -21.20 -6.38
C GLU A 3 15.85 -20.44 -7.32
N LYS A 4 15.36 -21.13 -8.36
CA LYS A 4 14.38 -20.56 -9.28
C LYS A 4 13.04 -20.50 -8.57
N GLN A 5 12.66 -19.32 -8.09
CA GLN A 5 11.32 -19.07 -7.60
C GLN A 5 10.33 -19.21 -8.77
N LYS A 6 9.27 -20.01 -8.57
CA LYS A 6 8.18 -20.13 -9.52
C LYS A 6 7.09 -19.13 -9.14
N ILE A 7 6.65 -18.36 -10.11
CA ILE A 7 5.56 -17.39 -9.96
C ILE A 7 4.44 -17.83 -10.89
N GLU A 8 3.23 -17.87 -10.37
CA GLU A 8 2.03 -18.14 -11.16
C GLU A 8 1.49 -16.83 -11.72
N ILE A 9 1.14 -16.84 -13.00
CA ILE A 9 0.60 -15.69 -13.73
C ILE A 9 -0.71 -16.13 -14.36
N ASP A 10 -1.71 -15.26 -14.30
CA ASP A 10 -3.00 -15.47 -14.97
C ASP A 10 -2.81 -15.73 -16.47
N VAL A 11 -3.59 -16.66 -17.03
CA VAL A 11 -3.45 -17.09 -18.43
C VAL A 11 -3.74 -15.95 -19.40
N GLY A 12 -4.75 -15.12 -19.12
CA GLY A 12 -5.09 -13.98 -19.97
C GLY A 12 -3.99 -12.93 -19.97
N LEU A 13 -3.38 -12.69 -18.80
CA LEU A 13 -2.25 -11.76 -18.69
C LEU A 13 -1.00 -12.28 -19.43
N LEU A 14 -0.75 -13.59 -19.40
CA LEU A 14 0.35 -14.20 -20.14
C LEU A 14 0.14 -14.11 -21.65
N GLU A 15 -1.08 -14.33 -22.13
CA GLU A 15 -1.42 -14.19 -23.55
C GLU A 15 -1.25 -12.74 -24.03
N GLU A 16 -1.70 -11.76 -23.25
CA GLU A 16 -1.52 -10.35 -23.58
C GLU A 16 -0.04 -9.94 -23.61
N LEU A 17 0.76 -10.43 -22.65
CA LEU A 17 2.21 -10.23 -22.63
C LEU A 17 2.86 -10.78 -23.90
N ARG A 18 2.45 -11.98 -24.34
CA ARG A 18 2.94 -12.62 -25.57
C ARG A 18 2.62 -11.80 -26.81
N CYS A 19 1.37 -11.37 -26.95
CA CYS A 19 0.96 -10.53 -28.08
C CYS A 19 1.81 -9.26 -28.16
N ARG A 20 1.99 -8.56 -27.04
CA ARG A 20 2.80 -7.33 -26.97
C ARG A 20 4.29 -7.56 -27.22
N ALA A 21 4.84 -8.68 -26.73
CA ALA A 21 6.23 -9.04 -26.99
C ALA A 21 6.46 -9.27 -28.49
N CYS A 22 5.54 -9.97 -29.16
CA CYS A 22 5.56 -10.18 -30.61
C CYS A 22 5.46 -8.86 -31.39
N GLU A 23 4.51 -7.98 -31.03
CA GLU A 23 4.35 -6.66 -31.66
C GLU A 23 5.61 -5.80 -31.55
N GLN A 24 6.34 -5.92 -30.44
CA GLN A 24 7.56 -5.15 -30.18
C GLN A 24 8.84 -5.85 -30.65
N SER A 25 8.75 -7.03 -31.27
CA SER A 25 9.92 -7.85 -31.66
C SER A 25 10.87 -8.14 -30.49
N ARG A 26 10.31 -8.40 -29.31
CA ARG A 26 11.04 -8.67 -28.06
C ARG A 26 10.63 -10.01 -27.47
N THR A 27 11.44 -10.52 -26.56
CA THR A 27 11.08 -11.74 -25.82
C THR A 27 10.09 -11.44 -24.69
N GLU A 28 9.27 -12.44 -24.32
CA GLU A 28 8.36 -12.36 -23.17
C GLU A 28 9.12 -11.94 -21.89
N GLY A 29 10.32 -12.48 -21.69
CA GLY A 29 11.17 -12.20 -20.54
C GLY A 29 11.67 -10.76 -20.48
N GLU A 30 12.12 -10.19 -21.60
CA GLU A 30 12.58 -8.79 -21.66
C GLU A 30 11.43 -7.81 -21.37
N LEU A 31 10.24 -8.09 -21.89
CA LEU A 31 9.07 -7.26 -21.66
C LEU A 31 8.58 -7.38 -20.21
N LEU A 32 8.57 -8.59 -19.66
CA LEU A 32 8.23 -8.83 -18.25
C LEU A 32 9.20 -8.13 -17.31
N GLU A 33 10.50 -8.22 -17.58
CA GLU A 33 11.53 -7.55 -16.78
C GLU A 33 11.38 -6.03 -16.82
N GLU A 34 11.09 -5.45 -17.98
CA GLU A 34 10.81 -4.02 -18.09
C GLU A 34 9.55 -3.61 -17.32
N ILE A 35 8.47 -4.40 -17.41
CA ILE A 35 7.23 -4.14 -16.67
C ILE A 35 7.51 -4.17 -15.16
N VAL A 36 8.24 -5.16 -14.67
CA VAL A 36 8.61 -5.27 -13.25
C VAL A 36 9.49 -4.09 -12.83
N ARG A 37 10.51 -3.74 -13.62
CA ARG A 37 11.36 -2.57 -13.34
C ARG A 37 10.55 -1.28 -13.30
N ARG A 38 9.67 -1.06 -14.27
CA ARG A 38 8.77 0.11 -14.31
C ARG A 38 7.82 0.10 -13.11
N TYR A 39 7.26 -1.05 -12.74
CA TYR A 39 6.44 -1.17 -11.55
C TYR A 39 7.22 -0.82 -10.29
N LEU A 40 8.47 -1.28 -10.14
CA LEU A 40 9.29 -0.97 -8.97
C LEU A 40 9.74 0.50 -8.92
N VAL A 41 9.96 1.13 -10.08
CA VAL A 41 10.29 2.57 -10.18
C VAL A 41 9.05 3.46 -9.96
N LEU A 42 7.90 3.05 -10.50
CA LEU A 42 6.60 3.75 -10.42
C LEU A 42 5.75 3.30 -9.24
N ALA A 43 6.22 2.36 -8.43
CA ALA A 43 5.79 2.16 -7.07
C ALA A 43 6.72 3.02 -6.23
N PRO A 44 6.57 4.37 -6.20
CA PRO A 44 7.16 5.13 -5.11
C PRO A 44 6.62 4.43 -3.87
N ARG A 45 7.51 3.81 -3.10
CA ARG A 45 7.26 3.14 -1.82
C ARG A 45 5.76 3.14 -1.51
N ARG A 46 4.99 2.23 -2.12
CA ARG A 46 3.51 2.22 -1.96
C ARG A 46 3.08 1.92 -0.52
N SER A 47 4.07 1.80 0.34
CA SER A 47 4.09 2.11 1.72
C SER A 47 4.88 3.43 1.93
N ASP A 48 4.25 4.61 2.00
CA ASP A 48 4.14 5.21 3.34
C ASP A 48 3.65 4.10 4.26
N SER A 49 4.57 3.26 4.71
CA SER A 49 4.21 2.12 5.54
C SER A 49 3.47 2.67 6.74
N PHE A 50 2.51 1.93 7.27
CA PHE A 50 1.97 2.26 8.58
C PHE A 50 3.10 2.60 9.57
N LYS A 51 4.26 1.93 9.44
CA LYS A 51 5.50 2.30 10.11
C LYS A 51 5.99 3.72 9.83
N GLU A 52 6.23 4.14 8.58
CA GLU A 52 6.62 5.53 8.24
C GLU A 52 5.57 6.57 8.71
N PHE A 53 4.29 6.21 8.69
CA PHE A 53 3.21 7.04 9.25
C PHE A 53 3.31 7.16 10.78
N PHE A 54 3.42 6.04 11.50
CA PHE A 54 3.55 6.03 12.95
C PHE A 54 4.85 6.71 13.41
N GLU A 55 5.97 6.54 12.70
CA GLU A 55 7.22 7.26 12.99
C GLU A 55 7.06 8.79 12.85
N LYS A 56 6.31 9.27 11.86
CA LYS A 56 5.98 10.70 11.71
C LYS A 56 5.09 11.19 12.87
N VAL A 57 4.13 10.38 13.31
CA VAL A 57 3.23 10.70 14.43
C VAL A 57 4.00 10.77 15.75
N GLU A 58 4.81 9.76 16.06
CA GLU A 58 5.63 9.70 17.28
C GLU A 58 6.61 10.88 17.35
N ARG A 59 7.26 11.22 16.22
CA ARG A 59 8.16 12.38 16.17
C ARG A 59 7.42 13.66 16.53
N ARG A 60 6.23 13.86 15.96
CA ARG A 60 5.41 15.05 16.21
C ARG A 60 4.94 15.15 17.66
N GLN A 61 4.48 14.05 18.24
CA GLN A 61 4.10 13.98 19.65
C GLN A 61 5.26 14.38 20.56
N ARG A 62 6.48 13.91 20.26
CA ARG A 62 7.68 14.29 21.00
C ARG A 62 8.03 15.78 20.86
N GLU A 63 7.92 16.34 19.66
CA GLU A 63 8.17 17.76 19.39
C GLU A 63 7.15 18.66 20.11
N GLU A 64 5.90 18.23 20.17
CA GLU A 64 4.80 18.96 20.81
C GLU A 64 4.67 18.65 22.32
N GLY A 65 5.50 17.75 22.86
CA GLY A 65 5.48 17.35 24.27
C GLY A 65 4.21 16.59 24.69
N VAL A 66 3.54 15.95 23.74
CA VAL A 66 2.30 15.20 23.94
C VAL A 66 2.67 13.76 24.29
N GLU A 67 2.20 13.28 25.44
CA GLU A 67 2.36 11.88 25.80
C GLU A 67 1.48 10.97 24.92
N PRO A 68 1.96 9.77 24.54
CA PRO A 68 1.14 8.79 23.86
C PRO A 68 -0.04 8.38 24.74
N LEU A 69 -1.21 8.22 24.13
CA LEU A 69 -2.38 7.67 24.80
C LEU A 69 -2.12 6.22 25.22
N SER A 70 -2.65 5.84 26.38
CA SER A 70 -2.80 4.43 26.73
C SER A 70 -3.80 3.74 25.79
N GLU A 71 -3.77 2.40 25.78
CA GLU A 71 -4.68 1.61 24.95
C GLU A 71 -6.16 1.88 25.30
N ASP A 72 -6.46 2.02 26.60
CA ASP A 72 -7.80 2.31 27.09
C ASP A 72 -8.27 3.70 26.64
N GLU A 73 -7.43 4.73 26.79
CA GLU A 73 -7.75 6.10 26.35
C GLU A 73 -7.91 6.18 24.82
N ALA A 74 -7.08 5.47 24.06
CA ALA A 74 -7.21 5.41 22.61
C ALA A 74 -8.53 4.74 22.19
N MET A 75 -8.96 3.70 22.91
CA MET A 75 -10.20 2.99 22.66
C MET A 75 -11.43 3.82 23.03
N GLU A 76 -11.40 4.53 24.16
CA GLU A 76 -12.44 5.47 24.56
C GLU A 76 -12.61 6.58 23.52
N LEU A 77 -11.51 7.22 23.11
CA LEU A 77 -11.53 8.28 22.11
C LEU A 77 -12.08 7.78 20.75
N ALA A 78 -11.66 6.60 20.30
CA ALA A 78 -12.17 6.01 19.06
C ALA A 78 -13.68 5.72 19.13
N ASN A 79 -14.18 5.27 20.28
CA ASN A 79 -15.60 5.04 20.50
C ASN A 79 -16.38 6.36 20.49
N GLU A 80 -15.89 7.40 21.17
CA GLU A 80 -16.51 8.72 21.19
C GLU A 80 -16.66 9.31 19.78
N GLU A 81 -15.60 9.24 18.97
CA GLU A 81 -15.60 9.73 17.59
C GLU A 81 -16.59 8.96 16.71
N LEU A 82 -16.63 7.63 16.86
CA LEU A 82 -17.57 6.78 16.14
C LEU A 82 -19.03 7.07 16.56
N HIS A 83 -19.27 7.42 17.82
CA HIS A 83 -20.57 7.89 18.29
C HIS A 83 -20.90 9.29 17.78
N ALA A 84 -19.93 10.20 17.66
CA ALA A 84 -20.11 11.53 17.08
C ALA A 84 -20.49 11.45 15.60
N MET A 85 -19.73 10.70 14.79
CA MET A 85 -20.06 10.48 13.37
C MET A 85 -21.45 9.88 13.17
N ARG A 86 -21.87 8.97 14.06
CA ARG A 86 -23.22 8.38 14.01
C ARG A 86 -24.31 9.40 14.36
N ARG A 87 -24.04 10.36 15.25
CA ARG A 87 -24.97 11.45 15.56
C ARG A 87 -25.10 12.41 14.39
N GLU A 88 -23.98 12.86 13.81
CA GLU A 88 -23.99 13.74 12.63
C GLU A 88 -24.73 13.13 11.44
N ARG A 89 -24.53 11.82 11.17
CA ARG A 89 -25.27 11.11 10.11
C ARG A 89 -26.78 10.98 10.37
N ARG A 90 -27.22 11.04 11.62
CA ARG A 90 -28.64 10.99 12.00
C ARG A 90 -29.28 12.37 12.00
N GLU A 91 -28.50 13.41 12.30
CA GLU A 91 -28.95 14.80 12.34
C GLU A 91 -28.92 15.48 10.95
N GLY A 92 -28.07 14.98 10.02
CA GLY A 92 -28.02 15.43 8.63
C GLY A 92 -29.03 14.78 7.68
N ARG A 93 -30.10 14.17 8.21
CA ARG A 93 -31.17 13.49 7.46
C ARG A 93 -32.53 14.05 7.82
#